data_AF-A0A8J3QSR3-F1
#
_entry.id   AF-A0A8J3QSR3-F1
#
_cell.length_a   1.000
_cell.length_b   1.000
_cell.length_c   1.000
_cell.angle_alpha   90.00
_cell.angle_beta   90.00
_cell.angle_gamma   90.00
#
_symmetry.space_group_name_H-M   'P 1'
#
loop_
_entity.id
_entity.type
_entity.pdbx_description
1 polymer ?
#
loop_
_entity_poly.entity_id
_entity_poly.type
_entity_poly.pdbx_seq_one_letter_code
_entity_poly.pdbx_strand_id
1 'polypeptide(L)'
;MAERVTPWSRPNREPRHTRWCSLRRRRERVAAKAIIDLMAAAPTLEAIMGREATMATLGYQRYETGMPNRLFYYRDRDGRRTHQLHVVTTET
;
A
#
# COMPACT_ATOMS: atom_id res chain seq x y z
N MET A 1 -36.64 -32.47 36.16
CA MET A 1 -37.55 -33.10 35.18
C MET A 1 -38.38 -32.00 34.55
N ALA A 2 -38.39 -31.95 33.22
CA ALA A 2 -39.04 -30.94 32.39
C ALA A 2 -40.45 -31.39 31.98
N GLU A 3 -41.16 -30.47 31.29
CA GLU A 3 -42.45 -30.60 30.57
C GLU A 3 -43.70 -30.15 31.36
N ARG A 4 -44.68 -29.40 30.85
CA ARG A 4 -45.03 -28.76 29.54
C ARG A 4 -46.29 -27.92 29.82
N VAL A 5 -46.45 -26.71 29.27
CA VAL A 5 -47.76 -26.19 28.76
C VAL A 5 -47.50 -25.08 27.71
N THR A 6 -47.99 -25.27 26.48
CA THR A 6 -48.19 -24.26 25.39
C THR A 6 -49.64 -23.72 25.48
N PRO A 7 -50.24 -22.87 24.60
CA PRO A 7 -49.78 -22.14 23.40
C PRO A 7 -50.30 -20.66 23.33
N TRP A 8 -49.76 -19.80 22.47
CA TRP A 8 -50.53 -18.70 21.85
C TRP A 8 -50.09 -18.50 20.39
N SER A 9 -51.09 -18.30 19.54
CA SER A 9 -51.04 -18.44 18.08
C SER A 9 -50.89 -17.10 17.35
N ARG A 10 -50.03 -17.09 16.29
CA ARG A 10 -50.02 -16.47 14.93
C ARG A 10 -50.83 -15.16 14.66
N PRO A 11 -50.59 -14.31 13.61
CA PRO A 11 -49.84 -14.55 12.35
C PRO A 11 -49.05 -13.36 11.69
N ASN A 12 -48.11 -13.71 10.81
CA ASN A 12 -47.94 -13.24 9.41
C ASN A 12 -47.59 -11.77 9.01
N ARG A 13 -46.63 -11.71 8.06
CA ARG A 13 -46.31 -10.69 7.04
C ARG A 13 -45.59 -9.40 7.47
N GLU A 14 -44.32 -9.31 7.06
CA GLU A 14 -43.93 -8.39 5.97
C GLU A 14 -42.58 -8.79 5.33
N PRO A 15 -42.45 -8.76 3.99
CA PRO A 15 -41.19 -8.99 3.30
C PRO A 15 -40.49 -7.65 3.06
N ARG A 16 -39.26 -7.45 3.53
CA ARG A 16 -38.42 -6.35 3.03
C ARG A 16 -37.03 -6.83 2.68
N HIS A 17 -36.77 -6.76 1.39
CA HIS A 17 -35.47 -6.70 0.77
C HIS A 17 -34.44 -5.98 1.65
N THR A 18 -33.30 -6.63 1.84
CA THR A 18 -32.06 -6.06 1.32
C THR A 18 -31.02 -7.17 1.27
N ARG A 19 -30.81 -7.66 0.06
CA ARG A 19 -29.66 -8.48 -0.31
C ARG A 19 -28.43 -7.57 -0.28
N TRP A 20 -27.92 -7.25 0.91
CA TRP A 20 -26.64 -6.59 1.03
C TRP A 20 -25.58 -7.59 0.58
N CYS A 21 -24.96 -7.28 -0.56
CA CYS A 21 -23.76 -7.94 -1.01
C CYS A 21 -22.78 -8.00 0.16
N SER A 22 -22.53 -9.20 0.65
CA SER A 22 -21.39 -9.49 1.51
C SER A 22 -20.12 -9.38 0.66
N LEU A 23 -19.72 -8.17 0.30
CA LEU A 23 -18.35 -7.89 -0.14
C LEU A 23 -17.46 -8.02 1.09
N ARG A 24 -17.17 -9.27 1.49
CA ARG A 24 -15.96 -9.57 2.24
C ARG A 24 -14.81 -9.12 1.35
N ARG A 25 -14.22 -7.95 1.64
CA ARG A 25 -12.89 -7.63 1.12
C ARG A 25 -12.00 -8.78 1.56
N ARG A 26 -11.65 -9.70 0.65
CA ARG A 26 -10.58 -10.64 0.91
C ARG A 26 -9.36 -9.76 1.18
N ARG A 27 -8.83 -9.80 2.40
CA ARG A 27 -7.50 -9.26 2.66
C ARG A 27 -6.53 -10.20 1.96
N GLU A 28 -6.35 -10.01 0.66
CA GLU A 28 -5.26 -10.64 -0.07
C GLU A 28 -3.96 -9.98 0.38
N ARG A 29 -3.23 -10.71 1.22
CA ARG A 29 -1.89 -10.32 1.63
C ARG A 29 -0.91 -11.05 0.73
N VAL A 30 -0.21 -10.28 -0.09
CA VAL A 30 0.95 -10.77 -0.83
C VAL A 30 2.14 -10.81 0.14
N ALA A 31 2.88 -11.92 0.15
CA ALA A 31 4.14 -11.98 0.86
C ALA A 31 5.15 -11.06 0.15
N ALA A 32 5.64 -10.05 0.85
CA ALA A 32 6.57 -9.06 0.32
C ALA A 32 7.74 -8.86 1.28
N LYS A 33 8.86 -8.36 0.74
CA LYS A 33 9.96 -7.87 1.57
C LYS A 33 9.45 -6.67 2.38
N ALA A 34 9.95 -6.51 3.60
CA ALA A 34 9.64 -5.36 4.46
C ALA A 34 10.43 -4.11 4.03
N ILE A 35 10.32 -3.76 2.75
CA ILE A 35 10.95 -2.61 2.09
C ILE A 35 9.81 -1.85 1.40
N ILE A 36 9.76 -0.54 1.59
CA ILE A 36 8.77 0.33 0.96
C ILE A 36 9.36 0.85 -0.35
N ASP A 37 8.71 0.50 -1.46
CA ASP A 37 9.04 1.04 -2.78
C ASP A 37 8.23 2.32 -3.03
N LEU A 38 8.94 3.40 -3.34
CA LEU A 38 8.39 4.71 -3.67
C LEU A 38 8.73 5.05 -5.12
N MET A 39 7.79 5.68 -5.80
CA MET A 39 8.02 6.27 -7.12
C MET A 39 7.75 7.77 -7.06
N ALA A 40 8.69 8.55 -7.58
CA ALA A 40 8.56 9.99 -7.70
C ALA A 40 8.83 10.41 -9.14
N ALA A 41 8.01 11.30 -9.67
CA ALA A 41 8.25 11.92 -10.96
C ALA A 41 8.85 13.32 -10.74
N ALA A 42 9.86 13.66 -11.53
CA ALA A 42 10.51 14.97 -11.52
C ALA A 42 10.54 15.55 -12.95
N PRO A 43 10.58 16.88 -13.12
CA PRO A 43 10.67 17.48 -14.46
C PRO A 43 11.93 17.03 -15.23
N THR A 44 13.07 16.90 -14.54
CA THR A 44 14.32 16.37 -15.08
C THR A 44 15.06 15.58 -14.00
N LEU A 45 15.92 14.62 -14.40
CA LEU A 45 16.73 13.86 -13.46
C LEU A 45 17.90 14.70 -12.92
N GLU A 46 18.39 15.62 -13.73
CA GLU A 46 19.47 16.57 -13.40
C GLU A 46 19.05 17.46 -12.22
N ALA A 47 17.78 17.87 -12.16
CA ALA A 47 17.25 18.66 -11.04
C ALA A 47 17.25 17.89 -9.71
N ILE A 48 17.28 16.56 -9.76
CA ILE A 48 17.38 15.70 -8.58
C ILE A 48 18.84 15.40 -8.26
N MET A 49 19.68 15.22 -9.28
CA MET A 49 21.14 15.15 -9.12
C MET A 49 21.72 16.42 -8.48
N GLY A 50 21.16 17.59 -8.77
CA GLY A 50 21.53 18.85 -8.08
C GLY A 50 21.16 18.89 -6.59
N ARG A 51 20.37 17.94 -6.09
CA ARG A 51 19.88 17.85 -4.70
C ARG A 51 20.42 16.65 -3.94
N GLU A 52 21.50 16.01 -4.41
CA GLU A 52 22.12 14.84 -3.77
C GLU A 52 22.45 15.09 -2.29
N ALA A 53 22.94 16.28 -1.93
CA ALA A 53 23.20 16.62 -0.54
C ALA A 53 21.92 16.58 0.32
N THR A 54 20.80 17.11 -0.19
CA THR A 54 19.50 17.03 0.49
C THR A 54 19.03 15.59 0.61
N MET A 55 19.17 14.78 -0.45
CA MET A 55 18.84 13.35 -0.40
C MET A 55 19.65 12.62 0.68
N ALA A 56 20.95 12.91 0.79
CA ALA A 56 21.81 12.35 1.81
C ALA A 56 21.37 12.76 3.24
N THR A 57 20.96 14.02 3.46
CA THR A 57 20.43 14.44 4.78
C THR A 57 19.15 13.71 5.18
N LEU A 58 18.37 13.25 4.20
CA LEU A 58 17.18 12.42 4.40
C LEU A 58 17.51 10.93 4.57
N GLY A 59 18.79 10.57 4.49
CA GLY A 59 19.29 9.20 4.60
C GLY A 59 19.20 8.38 3.31
N TYR A 60 18.95 9.03 2.17
CA TYR A 60 18.94 8.36 0.88
C TYR A 60 20.33 8.35 0.26
N GLN A 61 20.70 7.19 -0.28
CA GLN A 61 21.96 6.97 -0.98
C GLN A 61 21.66 6.58 -2.42
N ARG A 62 22.31 7.27 -3.37
CA ARG A 62 22.21 6.95 -4.79
C ARG A 62 22.88 5.62 -5.07
N TYR A 63 22.26 4.80 -5.91
CA TYR A 63 22.87 3.58 -6.44
C TYR A 63 22.62 3.47 -7.94
N GLU A 64 23.69 3.27 -8.69
CA GLU A 64 23.62 3.16 -10.14
C GLU A 64 23.17 1.75 -10.53
N THR A 65 21.98 1.64 -11.10
CA THR A 65 21.44 0.34 -11.55
C THR A 65 21.75 0.02 -13.01
N GLY A 66 22.47 0.91 -13.72
CA GLY A 66 22.70 0.79 -15.16
C GLY A 66 21.44 0.89 -16.03
N MET A 67 20.31 1.32 -15.47
CA MET A 67 19.06 1.49 -16.23
C MET A 67 18.90 2.97 -16.61
N PRO A 68 18.72 3.28 -17.90
CA PRO A 68 18.59 4.66 -18.35
C PRO A 68 17.28 5.29 -17.87
N ASN A 69 17.22 6.62 -17.91
CA ASN A 69 16.01 7.41 -17.64
C ASN A 69 15.40 7.23 -16.24
N ARG A 70 16.20 6.81 -15.26
CA ARG A 70 15.79 6.77 -13.87
C ARG A 70 16.95 6.95 -12.91
N LEU A 71 16.68 7.57 -11.78
CA LEU A 71 17.58 7.54 -10.62
C LEU A 71 17.03 6.56 -9.59
N PHE A 72 17.94 5.87 -8.91
CA PHE A 72 17.59 4.94 -7.87
C PHE A 72 18.30 5.31 -6.59
N TYR A 73 17.52 5.44 -5.52
CA TYR A 73 18.00 5.69 -4.19
C TYR A 73 17.51 4.60 -3.24
N TYR A 74 18.29 4.32 -2.22
CA TYR A 74 17.85 3.49 -1.11
C TYR A 74 18.10 4.19 0.21
N ARG A 75 17.33 3.79 1.23
CA ARG A 75 17.54 4.23 2.60
C ARG A 75 17.57 3.02 3.52
N ASP A 76 18.61 3.01 4.35
CA ASP A 76 18.79 2.01 5.38
C ASP A 76 18.46 2.59 6.76
N ARG A 77 18.02 1.72 7.66
CA ARG A 77 17.81 2.02 9.07
C ARG A 77 18.31 0.82 9.86
N ASP A 78 19.19 1.06 10.84
CA ASP A 78 19.79 0.02 11.68
C ASP A 78 20.45 -1.10 10.85
N GLY A 79 21.16 -0.73 9.79
CA GLY A 79 21.85 -1.65 8.87
C GLY A 79 20.93 -2.45 7.95
N ARG A 80 19.62 -2.18 7.95
CA ARG A 80 18.65 -2.87 7.08
C ARG A 80 18.00 -1.90 6.10
N ARG A 81 17.87 -2.34 4.84
CA ARG A 81 17.11 -1.58 3.84
C ARG A 81 15.64 -1.47 4.22
N THR A 82 15.14 -0.24 4.18
CA THR A 82 13.75 0.09 4.54
C THR A 82 13.01 0.74 3.39
N HIS A 83 13.68 1.51 2.55
CA HIS A 83 13.06 2.19 1.43
C HIS A 83 13.88 2.06 0.15
N GLN A 84 13.16 2.02 -0.96
CA GLN A 84 13.70 2.21 -2.30
C GLN A 84 12.91 3.36 -2.94
N LEU A 85 13.62 4.28 -3.57
CA LEU A 85 13.02 5.40 -4.26
C LEU A 85 13.48 5.37 -5.71
N HIS A 86 12.49 5.22 -6.59
CA HIS A 86 12.63 5.32 -8.02
C HIS A 86 12.22 6.72 -8.45
N VAL A 87 13.16 7.47 -9.02
CA VAL A 87 12.87 8.78 -9.60
C VAL A 87 12.90 8.66 -11.11
N VAL A 88 11.81 9.04 -11.75
CA VAL A 88 11.64 9.07 -13.20
C VAL A 88 11.31 10.48 -13.64
N THR A 89 11.41 10.75 -14.94
CA THR A 89 10.89 12.00 -15.50
C THR A 89 9.37 11.97 -15.53
N THR A 90 8.72 13.10 -15.28
CA THR A 90 7.31 13.28 -15.63
C THR A 90 7.15 13.08 -17.14
N GLU A 91 6.13 12.33 -17.57
CA GLU A 91 5.73 12.38 -18.98
C GLU A 91 5.33 13.83 -19.31
N THR A 92 5.93 14.37 -20.36
CA THR A 92 5.59 15.68 -20.94
C THR A 92 4.35 15.61 -21.79
#